data_AF-A0A4P9EC10-F1
#
_entry.id   AF-A0A4P9EC10-F1
#
_cell.length_a   1.000
_cell.length_b   1.000
_cell.length_c   1.000
_cell.angle_alpha   90.00
_cell.angle_beta   90.00
_cell.angle_gamma   90.00
#
_symmetry.space_group_name_H-M   'P 1'
#
loop_
_entity.id
_entity.type
_entity.pdbx_description
1 polymer ?
#
loop_
_entity_poly.entity_id
_entity_poly.type
_entity_poly.pdbx_seq_one_letter_code
_entity_poly.pdbx_strand_id
1 'polypeptide(L)'
;MEKLWKKLEAQMIQSYESMVRDDGDVTAWNQAFDTLMKIVESGRREKHNFAPELFCLSGMEGFSFDLKIWINDYLETLEQEEDQAQMEKVCRKLLDLFAWKEEAPADLRFRLASSMLSLDKKEEAGDFCREWYLQDEDDPTAATALIYTWIAGGRLKEAQKIVDRWMEKEEGYTEENAEIFGAASLLRTVSGNISVERN
;
A
#
# COMPACT_ATOMS: atom_id res chain seq x y z
N MET A 1 -22.92 -14.72 -11.42
CA MET A 1 -21.57 -14.13 -11.59
C MET A 1 -21.41 -13.31 -12.87
N GLU A 2 -21.82 -13.80 -14.05
CA GLU A 2 -21.62 -13.10 -15.34
C GLU A 2 -22.08 -11.62 -15.37
N LYS A 3 -23.27 -11.31 -14.81
CA LYS A 3 -23.76 -9.92 -14.73
C LYS A 3 -22.87 -8.99 -13.89
N LEU A 4 -22.19 -9.52 -12.87
CA LEU A 4 -21.28 -8.73 -12.04
C LEU A 4 -19.98 -8.44 -12.79
N TRP A 5 -19.47 -9.41 -13.54
CA TRP A 5 -18.28 -9.24 -14.38
C TRP A 5 -18.50 -8.17 -15.45
N LYS A 6 -19.60 -8.26 -16.21
CA LYS A 6 -19.96 -7.22 -17.19
C LYS A 6 -20.15 -5.84 -16.57
N LYS A 7 -20.72 -5.79 -15.36
CA LYS A 7 -20.86 -4.55 -14.62
C LYS A 7 -19.49 -3.97 -14.22
N LEU A 8 -18.59 -4.82 -13.72
CA LEU A 8 -17.23 -4.41 -13.35
C LEU A 8 -16.51 -3.80 -14.55
N GLU A 9 -16.52 -4.47 -15.71
CA GLU A 9 -15.88 -3.95 -16.93
C GLU A 9 -16.41 -2.56 -17.32
N ALA A 10 -17.74 -2.39 -17.31
CA ALA A 10 -18.34 -1.09 -17.61
C ALA A 10 -17.90 0.01 -16.63
N GLN A 11 -17.75 -0.33 -15.34
CA GLN A 11 -17.30 0.62 -14.33
C GLN A 11 -15.80 0.93 -14.44
N MET A 12 -14.97 -0.05 -14.81
CA MET A 12 -13.54 0.17 -15.06
C MET A 12 -13.31 1.08 -16.26
N ILE A 13 -14.14 0.99 -17.31
CA ILE A 13 -14.11 1.94 -18.43
C ILE A 13 -14.46 3.35 -17.92
N GLN A 14 -15.53 3.48 -17.13
CA GLN A 14 -15.96 4.77 -16.57
C GLN A 14 -14.91 5.40 -15.66
N SER A 15 -14.13 4.60 -14.94
CA SER A 15 -12.99 5.05 -14.13
C SER A 15 -11.94 5.77 -14.97
N TYR A 16 -11.53 5.20 -16.11
CA TYR A 16 -10.58 5.88 -17.00
C TYR A 16 -11.21 7.09 -17.71
N GLU A 17 -12.49 7.02 -18.04
CA GLU A 17 -13.21 8.19 -18.59
C GLU A 17 -13.24 9.35 -17.60
N SER A 18 -13.43 9.11 -16.29
CA SER A 18 -13.38 10.19 -15.29
C SER A 18 -11.97 10.77 -15.15
N MET A 19 -10.93 9.94 -15.19
CA MET A 19 -9.54 10.39 -15.21
C MET A 19 -9.25 11.31 -16.42
N VAL A 20 -9.76 10.99 -17.61
CA VAL A 20 -9.61 11.85 -18.80
C VAL A 20 -10.33 13.19 -18.66
N ARG A 21 -11.41 13.26 -17.87
CA ARG A 21 -12.10 14.53 -17.58
C ARG A 21 -11.35 15.41 -16.57
N ASP A 22 -10.45 14.83 -15.78
CA ASP A 22 -9.63 15.53 -14.78
C ASP A 22 -10.49 16.35 -13.79
N ASP A 23 -11.60 15.76 -13.32
CA ASP A 23 -12.55 16.41 -12.41
C ASP A 23 -12.40 16.00 -10.94
N GLY A 24 -11.39 15.18 -10.63
CA GLY A 24 -11.12 14.63 -9.30
C GLY A 24 -12.18 13.63 -8.80
N ASP A 25 -13.12 13.20 -9.65
CA ASP A 25 -14.18 12.29 -9.23
C ASP A 25 -13.71 10.82 -9.18
N VAL A 26 -13.43 10.35 -7.97
CA VAL A 26 -13.07 8.96 -7.68
C VAL A 26 -14.27 8.01 -7.57
N THR A 27 -15.50 8.48 -7.78
CA THR A 27 -16.71 7.68 -7.58
C THR A 27 -16.76 6.44 -8.47
N ALA A 28 -16.41 6.56 -9.75
CA ALA A 28 -16.41 5.42 -10.67
C ALA A 28 -15.42 4.33 -10.21
N TRP A 29 -14.23 4.75 -9.78
CA TRP A 29 -13.21 3.87 -9.20
C TRP A 29 -13.68 3.14 -7.95
N ASN A 30 -14.24 3.88 -6.99
CA ASN A 30 -14.80 3.32 -5.76
C ASN A 30 -15.88 2.25 -6.06
N GLN A 31 -16.77 2.54 -7.02
CA GLN A 31 -17.85 1.62 -7.39
C GLN A 31 -17.36 0.37 -8.13
N ALA A 32 -16.34 0.50 -8.98
CA ALA A 32 -15.70 -0.63 -9.65
C ALA A 32 -15.02 -1.53 -8.61
N PHE A 33 -14.26 -0.94 -7.68
CA PHE A 33 -13.61 -1.67 -6.59
C PHE A 33 -14.63 -2.44 -5.74
N ASP A 34 -15.71 -1.79 -5.30
CA ASP A 34 -16.79 -2.45 -4.54
C ASP A 34 -17.41 -3.64 -5.30
N THR A 35 -17.53 -3.54 -6.62
CA THR A 35 -18.06 -4.62 -7.46
C THR A 35 -17.06 -5.77 -7.57
N LEU A 36 -15.76 -5.47 -7.72
CA LEU A 36 -14.68 -6.47 -7.68
C LEU A 36 -14.68 -7.24 -6.36
N MET A 37 -14.80 -6.54 -5.22
CA MET A 37 -14.85 -7.19 -3.91
C MET A 37 -16.07 -8.11 -3.77
N LYS A 38 -17.24 -7.67 -4.25
CA LYS A 38 -18.47 -8.48 -4.26
C LYS A 38 -18.33 -9.73 -5.13
N ILE A 39 -17.60 -9.65 -6.23
CA ILE A 39 -17.30 -10.81 -7.10
C ILE A 39 -16.46 -11.83 -6.31
N VAL A 40 -15.39 -11.39 -5.66
CA VAL A 40 -14.51 -12.28 -4.86
C VAL A 40 -15.29 -12.94 -3.73
N GLU A 41 -16.03 -12.16 -2.94
CA GLU A 41 -16.84 -12.67 -1.82
C GLU A 41 -17.93 -13.64 -2.29
N SER A 42 -18.61 -13.34 -3.40
CA SER A 42 -19.65 -14.22 -3.94
C SER A 42 -19.07 -15.51 -4.49
N GLY A 43 -17.94 -15.44 -5.21
CA GLY A 43 -17.24 -16.64 -5.67
C GLY A 43 -16.75 -17.50 -4.51
N ARG A 44 -16.31 -16.91 -3.40
CA ARG A 44 -15.88 -17.64 -2.19
C ARG A 44 -17.02 -18.30 -1.42
N ARG A 45 -18.22 -17.73 -1.48
CA ARG A 45 -19.44 -18.39 -0.95
C ARG A 45 -19.76 -19.67 -1.72
N GLU A 46 -19.49 -19.72 -3.02
CA GLU A 46 -19.73 -20.90 -3.85
C GLU A 46 -18.56 -21.90 -3.79
N LYS A 47 -17.32 -21.40 -3.80
CA LYS A 47 -16.09 -22.19 -3.74
C LYS A 47 -15.10 -21.50 -2.81
N HIS A 48 -14.86 -22.07 -1.63
CA HIS A 48 -14.01 -21.46 -0.59
C HIS A 48 -12.65 -20.95 -1.10
N ASN A 49 -11.98 -21.71 -1.98
CA ASN A 49 -10.69 -21.34 -2.56
C ASN A 49 -10.81 -20.59 -3.91
N PHE A 50 -11.88 -19.81 -4.09
CA PHE A 50 -12.05 -18.98 -5.28
C PHE A 50 -11.11 -17.77 -5.22
N ALA A 51 -10.28 -17.63 -6.26
CA ALA A 51 -9.30 -16.56 -6.43
C ALA A 51 -8.51 -16.27 -5.14
N PRO A 52 -7.63 -17.20 -4.71
CA PRO A 52 -6.81 -16.99 -3.52
C PRO A 52 -5.81 -15.83 -3.71
N GLU A 53 -5.39 -15.57 -4.94
CA GLU A 53 -4.48 -14.50 -5.33
C GLU A 53 -5.15 -13.54 -6.30
N LEU A 54 -4.73 -12.27 -6.30
CA LEU A 54 -5.32 -11.23 -7.15
C LEU A 54 -5.21 -11.55 -8.65
N PHE A 55 -4.04 -12.03 -9.09
CA PHE A 55 -3.80 -12.36 -10.51
C PHE A 55 -4.71 -13.47 -11.03
N CYS A 56 -5.28 -14.32 -10.16
CA CYS A 56 -6.22 -15.36 -10.56
C CYS A 56 -7.51 -14.77 -11.19
N LEU A 57 -7.82 -13.51 -10.89
CA LEU A 57 -9.02 -12.83 -11.41
C LEU A 57 -8.79 -12.27 -12.82
N SER A 58 -7.58 -11.79 -13.15
CA SER A 58 -7.24 -11.26 -14.47
C SER A 58 -7.28 -12.33 -15.59
N GLY A 59 -7.15 -13.61 -15.23
CA GLY A 59 -7.19 -14.75 -16.17
C GLY A 59 -8.56 -15.39 -16.37
N MET A 60 -9.63 -14.78 -15.86
CA MET A 60 -10.98 -15.35 -15.95
C MET A 60 -11.53 -15.24 -17.38
N GLU A 61 -12.10 -16.34 -17.89
CA GLU A 61 -12.64 -16.39 -19.26
C GLU A 61 -13.71 -15.31 -19.47
N GLY A 62 -13.50 -14.47 -20.50
CA GLY A 62 -14.42 -13.40 -20.87
C GLY A 62 -14.26 -12.10 -20.09
N PHE A 63 -13.20 -11.94 -19.28
CA PHE A 63 -12.83 -10.68 -18.64
C PHE A 63 -11.57 -10.09 -19.28
N SER A 64 -11.61 -8.83 -19.72
CA SER A 64 -10.56 -8.26 -20.57
C SER A 64 -9.54 -7.36 -19.88
N PHE A 65 -9.73 -7.03 -18.60
CA PHE A 65 -8.86 -6.09 -17.90
C PHE A 65 -7.75 -6.79 -17.12
N ASP A 66 -6.58 -6.16 -17.09
CA ASP A 66 -5.55 -6.49 -16.12
C ASP A 66 -5.88 -5.78 -14.79
N LEU A 67 -6.32 -6.54 -13.79
CA LEU A 67 -6.69 -6.00 -12.48
C LEU A 67 -5.50 -5.44 -11.71
N LYS A 68 -4.29 -5.91 -11.96
CA LYS A 68 -3.11 -5.38 -11.28
C LYS A 68 -2.84 -3.95 -11.74
N ILE A 69 -2.86 -3.74 -13.06
CA ILE A 69 -2.72 -2.41 -13.65
C ILE A 69 -3.84 -1.50 -13.16
N TRP A 70 -5.10 -1.95 -13.28
CA TRP A 70 -6.24 -1.13 -12.87
C TRP A 70 -6.25 -0.78 -11.38
N ILE A 71 -5.85 -1.70 -10.49
CA ILE A 71 -5.73 -1.40 -9.06
C ILE A 71 -4.61 -0.39 -8.80
N ASN A 72 -3.46 -0.52 -9.47
CA ASN A 72 -2.39 0.46 -9.34
C ASN A 72 -2.84 1.86 -9.78
N ASP A 73 -3.49 1.96 -10.94
CA ASP A 73 -4.04 3.23 -11.45
C ASP A 73 -5.05 3.83 -10.46
N TYR A 74 -5.88 3.00 -9.84
CA TYR A 74 -6.82 3.43 -8.82
C TYR A 74 -6.11 4.00 -7.58
N LEU A 75 -5.09 3.30 -7.07
CA LEU A 75 -4.32 3.75 -5.91
C LEU A 75 -3.56 5.05 -6.22
N GLU A 76 -2.98 5.19 -7.42
CA GLU A 76 -2.35 6.43 -7.87
C GLU A 76 -3.37 7.58 -7.95
N THR A 77 -4.59 7.32 -8.44
CA THR A 77 -5.66 8.32 -8.46
C THR A 77 -6.03 8.76 -7.04
N LEU A 78 -6.19 7.82 -6.10
CA LEU A 78 -6.48 8.16 -4.70
C LEU A 78 -5.36 8.98 -4.05
N GLU A 79 -4.11 8.70 -4.41
CA GLU A 79 -2.94 9.46 -3.95
C GLU A 79 -2.94 10.89 -4.51
N GLN A 80 -3.25 11.06 -5.79
CA GLN A 80 -3.36 12.37 -6.44
C GLN A 80 -4.48 13.22 -5.84
N GLU A 81 -5.63 12.62 -5.55
CA GLU A 81 -6.78 13.28 -4.92
C GLU A 81 -6.67 13.41 -3.40
N GLU A 82 -5.54 12.98 -2.82
CA GLU A 82 -5.26 12.99 -1.38
C GLU A 82 -6.33 12.29 -0.51
N ASP A 83 -7.09 11.33 -1.06
CA ASP A 83 -8.14 10.58 -0.33
C ASP A 83 -7.54 9.45 0.52
N GLN A 84 -6.85 9.85 1.60
CA GLN A 84 -6.15 8.94 2.51
C GLN A 84 -7.09 7.96 3.22
N ALA A 85 -8.34 8.37 3.49
CA ALA A 85 -9.32 7.52 4.15
C ALA A 85 -9.77 6.36 3.24
N GLN A 86 -10.02 6.65 1.96
CA GLN A 86 -10.34 5.62 0.98
C GLN A 86 -9.11 4.77 0.65
N MET A 87 -7.91 5.37 0.54
CA MET A 87 -6.64 4.64 0.38
C MET A 87 -6.44 3.57 1.47
N GLU A 88 -6.59 3.96 2.75
CA GLU A 88 -6.47 3.04 3.88
C GLU A 88 -7.47 1.88 3.75
N LYS A 89 -8.74 2.20 3.47
CA LYS A 89 -9.82 1.22 3.34
C LYS A 89 -9.56 0.22 2.22
N VAL A 90 -9.12 0.69 1.06
CA VAL A 90 -8.82 -0.14 -0.11
C VAL A 90 -7.64 -1.06 0.18
N CYS A 91 -6.54 -0.53 0.70
CA CYS A 91 -5.35 -1.31 1.01
C CYS A 91 -5.63 -2.42 2.03
N ARG A 92 -6.32 -2.10 3.14
CA ARG A 92 -6.73 -3.12 4.13
C ARG A 92 -7.58 -4.21 3.48
N LYS A 93 -8.57 -3.82 2.69
CA LYS A 93 -9.47 -4.78 2.04
C LYS A 93 -8.74 -5.72 1.08
N LEU A 94 -7.77 -5.21 0.31
CA LEU A 94 -6.92 -6.01 -0.57
C LEU A 94 -6.01 -6.96 0.22
N LEU A 95 -5.36 -6.45 1.27
CA LEU A 95 -4.49 -7.25 2.14
C LEU A 95 -5.26 -8.37 2.85
N ASP A 96 -6.47 -8.10 3.33
CA ASP A 96 -7.31 -9.09 4.01
C ASP A 96 -7.89 -10.15 3.08
N LEU A 97 -8.17 -9.79 1.82
CA LEU A 97 -8.84 -10.69 0.90
C LEU A 97 -7.88 -11.67 0.22
N PHE A 98 -6.68 -11.26 -0.15
CA PHE A 98 -5.78 -12.14 -0.92
C PHE A 98 -4.70 -12.75 -0.04
N ALA A 99 -4.16 -13.90 -0.46
CA ALA A 99 -3.17 -14.64 0.31
C ALA A 99 -1.75 -14.08 0.15
N TRP A 100 -1.44 -13.45 -0.98
CA TRP A 100 -0.16 -12.80 -1.29
C TRP A 100 1.06 -13.73 -1.14
N LYS A 101 0.91 -14.99 -1.56
CA LYS A 101 1.98 -15.99 -1.47
C LYS A 101 2.95 -15.94 -2.64
N GLU A 102 2.44 -15.60 -3.82
CA GLU A 102 3.25 -15.59 -5.06
C GLU A 102 3.88 -14.22 -5.32
N GLU A 103 3.23 -13.13 -4.85
CA GLU A 103 3.74 -11.76 -4.97
C GLU A 103 3.57 -11.04 -3.64
N ALA A 104 4.67 -10.54 -3.08
CA ALA A 104 4.65 -9.80 -1.82
C ALA A 104 3.93 -8.45 -2.00
N PRO A 105 3.00 -8.06 -1.10
CA PRO A 105 2.22 -6.85 -1.25
C PRO A 105 2.93 -5.63 -0.64
N ALA A 106 4.23 -5.48 -0.87
CA ALA A 106 5.05 -4.45 -0.24
C ALA A 106 4.52 -3.03 -0.51
N ASP A 107 4.18 -2.72 -1.77
CA ASP A 107 3.60 -1.44 -2.16
C ASP A 107 2.28 -1.14 -1.43
N LEU A 108 1.36 -2.11 -1.36
CA LEU A 108 0.09 -1.97 -0.62
C LEU A 108 0.31 -1.71 0.86
N ARG A 109 1.28 -2.40 1.48
CA ARG A 109 1.62 -2.20 2.90
C ARG A 109 2.23 -0.82 3.11
N PHE A 110 3.09 -0.36 2.20
CA PHE A 110 3.68 0.96 2.26
C PHE A 110 2.64 2.07 2.13
N ARG A 111 1.75 2.00 1.13
CA ARG A 111 0.62 2.95 0.95
C ARG A 111 -0.33 2.95 2.14
N LEU A 112 -0.60 1.77 2.73
CA LEU A 112 -1.39 1.67 3.96
C LEU A 112 -0.71 2.38 5.13
N ALA A 113 0.59 2.15 5.35
CA ALA A 113 1.34 2.83 6.39
C ALA A 113 1.32 4.36 6.22
N SER A 114 1.58 4.84 5.01
CA SER A 114 1.58 6.26 4.67
C SER A 114 0.20 6.90 4.89
N SER A 115 -0.88 6.26 4.45
CA SER A 115 -2.24 6.76 4.68
C SER A 115 -2.61 6.81 6.17
N MET A 116 -2.24 5.80 6.97
CA MET A 116 -2.42 5.82 8.43
C MET A 116 -1.68 6.99 9.08
N LEU A 117 -0.44 7.29 8.64
CA LEU A 117 0.31 8.44 9.14
C LEU A 117 -0.37 9.77 8.80
N SER A 118 -0.85 9.93 7.57
CA SER A 118 -1.58 11.13 7.13
C SER A 118 -2.89 11.35 7.90
N LEU A 119 -3.50 10.26 8.40
CA LEU A 119 -4.70 10.27 9.24
C LEU A 119 -4.39 10.37 10.74
N ASP A 120 -3.15 10.71 11.11
CA ASP A 120 -2.65 10.84 12.50
C ASP A 120 -2.73 9.54 13.34
N LYS A 121 -2.80 8.37 12.69
CA LYS A 121 -2.82 7.03 13.33
C LYS A 121 -1.41 6.49 13.55
N LYS A 122 -0.54 7.29 14.14
CA LYS A 122 0.91 7.02 14.25
C LYS A 122 1.25 5.72 15.00
N GLU A 123 0.57 5.47 16.11
CA GLU A 123 0.80 4.27 16.93
C GLU A 123 0.42 2.99 16.15
N GLU A 124 -0.77 2.99 15.55
CA GLU A 124 -1.25 1.88 14.73
C GLU A 124 -0.33 1.61 13.53
N ALA A 125 0.10 2.67 12.83
CA ALA A 125 1.03 2.53 11.71
C ALA A 125 2.38 1.96 12.14
N GLY A 126 2.90 2.39 13.29
CA GLY A 126 4.15 1.90 13.85
C GLY A 126 4.08 0.41 14.24
N ASP A 127 2.97 -0.02 14.84
CA ASP A 127 2.76 -1.43 15.19
C ASP A 127 2.61 -2.30 13.93
N PHE A 128 1.82 -1.85 12.95
CA PHE A 128 1.67 -2.52 11.66
C PHE A 128 3.00 -2.70 10.92
N CYS A 129 3.79 -1.63 10.76
CA CYS A 129 5.08 -1.70 10.09
C CYS A 129 6.08 -2.56 10.86
N ARG A 130 6.00 -2.58 12.20
CA ARG A 130 6.85 -3.43 13.02
C ARG A 130 6.54 -4.91 12.81
N GLU A 131 5.27 -5.28 12.78
CA GLU A 131 4.85 -6.65 12.50
C GLU A 131 5.25 -7.10 11.09
N TRP A 132 5.14 -6.22 10.09
CA TRP A 132 5.61 -6.50 8.74
C TRP A 132 7.14 -6.68 8.69
N TYR A 133 7.92 -5.76 9.26
CA TYR A 133 9.38 -5.87 9.29
C TYR A 133 9.88 -7.13 10.01
N LEU A 134 9.18 -7.60 11.04
CA LEU A 134 9.57 -8.85 11.74
C LEU A 134 9.30 -10.13 10.91
N GLN A 135 8.53 -10.06 9.83
CA GLN A 135 8.34 -11.19 8.92
C GLN A 135 9.55 -11.40 8.03
N ASP A 136 10.18 -10.31 7.58
CA ASP A 136 11.43 -10.31 6.83
C ASP A 136 12.23 -9.04 7.18
N GLU A 137 13.20 -9.19 8.09
CA GLU A 137 13.98 -8.04 8.56
C GLU A 137 15.03 -7.57 7.53
N ASP A 138 15.15 -8.28 6.40
CA ASP A 138 16.02 -7.98 5.29
C ASP A 138 15.22 -7.38 4.10
N ASP A 139 13.93 -7.11 4.27
CA ASP A 139 13.11 -6.34 3.33
C ASP A 139 13.38 -4.83 3.50
N PRO A 140 14.00 -4.16 2.52
CA PRO A 140 14.34 -2.74 2.64
C PRO A 140 13.12 -1.83 2.64
N THR A 141 12.02 -2.22 2.00
CA THR A 141 10.77 -1.46 1.98
C THR A 141 10.09 -1.53 3.35
N ALA A 142 10.07 -2.71 3.97
CA ALA A 142 9.55 -2.88 5.33
C ALA A 142 10.35 -2.06 6.36
N ALA A 143 11.69 -2.08 6.25
CA ALA A 143 12.57 -1.28 7.09
C ALA A 143 12.32 0.22 6.92
N THR A 144 12.22 0.68 5.67
CA THR A 144 11.93 2.08 5.32
C THR A 144 10.59 2.54 5.90
N ALA A 145 9.52 1.77 5.71
CA ALA A 145 8.19 2.09 6.25
C ALA A 145 8.21 2.19 7.79
N LEU A 146 8.93 1.30 8.47
CA LEU A 146 9.08 1.31 9.91
C LEU A 146 9.87 2.54 10.41
N ILE A 147 10.94 2.91 9.71
CA ILE A 147 11.71 4.13 10.04
C ILE A 147 10.81 5.36 9.92
N TYR A 148 10.05 5.52 8.83
CA TYR A 148 9.16 6.67 8.66
C TYR A 148 8.08 6.74 9.74
N THR A 149 7.43 5.62 10.06
CA THR A 149 6.40 5.59 11.12
C THR A 149 7.00 5.92 12.50
N TRP A 150 8.19 5.43 12.81
CA TRP A 150 8.87 5.76 14.07
C TRP A 150 9.38 7.20 14.13
N ILE A 151 9.83 7.79 13.01
CA ILE A 151 10.12 9.23 12.95
C ILE A 151 8.86 10.03 13.27
N ALA A 152 7.75 9.73 12.60
CA ALA A 152 6.47 10.41 12.82
C ALA A 152 5.93 10.24 14.25
N GLY A 153 6.16 9.07 14.87
CA GLY A 153 5.83 8.77 16.26
C GLY A 153 6.87 9.23 17.30
N GLY A 154 7.95 9.91 16.89
CA GLY A 154 9.00 10.41 17.80
C GLY A 154 9.93 9.35 18.39
N ARG A 155 9.89 8.11 17.89
CA ARG A 155 10.73 6.97 18.31
C ARG A 155 12.08 6.96 17.58
N LEU A 156 12.78 8.09 17.65
CA LEU A 156 13.99 8.34 16.84
C LEU A 156 15.15 7.41 17.19
N LYS A 157 15.27 7.01 18.46
CA LYS A 157 16.34 6.09 18.89
C LYS A 157 16.13 4.70 18.31
N GLU A 158 14.88 4.25 18.23
CA GLU A 158 14.50 2.99 17.63
C GLU A 158 14.70 3.02 16.12
N ALA A 159 14.30 4.10 15.45
CA ALA A 159 14.58 4.32 14.02
C ALA A 159 16.08 4.28 13.71
N GLN A 160 16.91 4.91 14.55
CA GLN A 160 18.36 4.92 14.37
C GLN A 160 18.97 3.51 14.43
N LYS A 161 18.47 2.61 15.28
CA LYS A 161 18.98 1.23 15.35
C LYS A 161 18.77 0.45 14.05
N ILE A 162 17.64 0.67 13.37
CA ILE A 162 17.38 0.02 12.07
C ILE A 162 18.34 0.59 11.04
N VAL A 163 18.48 1.92 10.97
CA VAL A 163 19.43 2.58 10.06
C VAL A 163 20.85 2.06 10.28
N ASP A 164 21.33 2.01 11.53
CA ASP A 164 22.68 1.55 11.86
C ASP A 164 22.91 0.10 11.40
N ARG A 165 21.95 -0.80 11.66
CA ARG A 165 22.02 -2.19 11.19
C ARG A 165 22.17 -2.26 9.67
N TRP A 166 21.36 -1.51 8.93
CA TRP A 166 21.39 -1.54 7.47
C TRP A 166 22.68 -0.93 6.89
N MET A 167 23.18 0.13 7.53
CA MET A 167 24.45 0.77 7.14
C MET A 167 25.68 -0.11 7.45
N GLU A 168 25.61 -1.00 8.44
CA GLU A 168 26.67 -1.97 8.73
C GLU A 168 26.65 -3.19 7.79
N LYS A 169 25.47 -3.58 7.29
CA LYS A 169 25.27 -4.78 6.46
C LYS A 169 25.69 -4.57 4.99
N GLU A 170 25.61 -3.34 4.51
CA GLU A 170 25.76 -3.01 3.09
C GLU A 170 27.20 -2.66 2.71
N GLU A 171 27.74 -3.31 1.66
CA GLU A 171 29.03 -2.95 1.04
C GLU A 171 28.94 -1.67 0.18
N GLY A 172 27.80 -0.97 0.19
CA GLY A 172 27.60 0.29 -0.51
C GLY A 172 26.14 0.64 -0.77
N TYR A 173 25.92 1.72 -1.51
CA TYR A 173 24.60 2.10 -2.01
C TYR A 173 24.18 1.16 -3.15
N THR A 174 22.92 0.70 -3.13
CA THR A 174 22.27 -0.06 -4.20
C THR A 174 20.92 0.60 -4.53
N GLU A 175 20.33 0.27 -5.69
CA GLU A 175 18.96 0.75 -5.98
C GLU A 175 17.93 0.17 -4.99
N GLU A 176 18.17 -1.04 -4.49
CA GLU A 176 17.28 -1.75 -3.56
C GLU A 176 17.27 -1.12 -2.15
N ASN A 177 18.37 -0.50 -1.73
CA ASN A 177 18.47 0.14 -0.41
C ASN A 177 18.33 1.67 -0.44
N ALA A 178 18.12 2.27 -1.62
CA ALA A 178 18.08 3.72 -1.80
C ALA A 178 17.07 4.42 -0.88
N GLU A 179 15.92 3.79 -0.66
CA GLU A 179 14.85 4.31 0.19
C GLU A 179 15.27 4.40 1.67
N ILE A 180 16.08 3.45 2.15
CA ILE A 180 16.62 3.46 3.51
C ILE A 180 17.54 4.65 3.71
N PHE A 181 18.37 4.99 2.72
CA PHE A 181 19.22 6.18 2.77
C PHE A 181 18.39 7.47 2.82
N GLY A 182 17.28 7.52 2.08
CA GLY A 182 16.30 8.61 2.17
C GLY A 182 15.73 8.76 3.58
N ALA A 183 15.26 7.66 4.17
CA ALA A 183 14.72 7.62 5.53
C ALA A 183 15.78 8.00 6.59
N ALA A 184 17.02 7.54 6.43
CA ALA A 184 18.16 7.89 7.29
C ALA A 184 18.49 9.39 7.23
N SER A 185 18.43 9.99 6.04
CA SER A 185 18.64 11.44 5.86
C SER A 185 17.56 12.26 6.59
N LEU A 186 16.29 11.84 6.49
CA LEU A 186 15.19 12.46 7.23
C LEU A 186 15.40 12.34 8.75
N LEU A 187 15.76 11.15 9.24
CA LEU A 187 16.02 10.90 10.65
C LEU A 187 17.09 11.85 11.22
N ARG A 188 18.19 12.05 10.47
CA ARG A 188 19.26 12.97 10.86
C ARG A 188 18.76 14.42 10.94
N THR A 189 17.97 14.85 9.97
CA THR A 189 17.39 16.19 9.93
C THR A 189 16.48 16.45 11.13
N VAL A 190 15.55 15.53 11.41
CA VAL A 190 14.62 15.64 12.54
C VAL A 190 15.35 15.59 13.89
N SER A 191 16.32 14.69 14.03
CA SER A 191 17.11 14.56 15.26
C SER A 191 17.97 15.80 15.53
N GLY A 192 18.53 16.42 14.48
CA GLY A 192 19.28 17.67 14.55
C GLY A 192 18.42 18.83 15.03
N ASN A 193 17.21 19.00 14.48
CA ASN A 193 16.30 20.07 14.88
C ASN A 193 15.89 19.99 16.36
N ILE A 194 15.59 18.79 16.87
CA ILE A 194 15.23 18.60 18.29
C ILE A 194 16.40 18.95 19.23
N SER A 195 17.65 18.76 18.79
CA SER A 195 18.82 19.14 19.59
C SER A 195 19.02 20.66 19.67
N VAL A 196 18.57 21.41 18.66
CA VAL A 196 18.64 22.88 18.61
C VAL A 196 17.53 23.52 19.44
N GLU A 197 16.30 22.99 19.41
CA GLU A 197 15.16 23.51 20.19
C GLU A 197 15.28 23.31 21.71
N ARG A 198 16.20 22.43 22.16
CA ARG A 198 16.44 22.14 23.58
C ARG A 198 17.57 22.98 24.21
N ASN A 199 18.20 23.88 23.46
CA ASN A 199 19.25 24.80 23.91
C ASN A 199 18.76 26.25 23.95
#